data_AF-A0A8H6S2M0-F1
#
_entry.id   AF-A0A8H6S2M0-F1
#
_cell.length_a   1.000
_cell.length_b   1.000
_cell.length_c   1.000
_cell.angle_alpha   90.00
_cell.angle_beta   90.00
_cell.angle_gamma   90.00
#
_symmetry.space_group_name_H-M   'P 1'
#
loop_
_entity.id
_entity.type
_entity.pdbx_description
1 polymer ?
#
loop_
_entity_poly.entity_id
_entity_poly.type
_entity_poly.pdbx_seq_one_letter_code
_entity_poly.pdbx_strand_id
1 'polypeptide(L)'
;MDNATNSYAPAGDASNALVEKSFLDGYALGAVSYGILVILTWQTLYSFLSLPRTRMPWGLVLCACGIFTLATIGFGSATKINEEAFIDDRAAPGGPSGFEVSSFASGVNMMGVIAYVVLSWLADGLVLWRFWLIWGSNYTYAVFPALMLLGSIVSSLALIVASFQLADSFWAARSVQFGTAYWSLSIALNVLLTLLITGRILLIRRRIKRSLGPRGQPVIRLAPRQLPIQCPTPSRR
;
A
#
# COMPACT_ATOMS: atom_id res chain seq x y z
N MET A 1 -34.96 -11.26 1.23
CA MET A 1 -35.99 -10.56 0.44
C MET A 1 -35.27 -9.90 -0.73
N ASP A 2 -35.28 -10.32 -1.98
CA ASP A 2 -35.90 -11.41 -2.72
C ASP A 2 -34.95 -11.70 -3.90
N ASN A 3 -34.37 -12.90 -4.00
CA ASN A 3 -33.52 -13.27 -5.15
C ASN A 3 -34.25 -14.24 -6.11
N ALA A 4 -35.54 -14.47 -5.90
CA ALA A 4 -36.30 -15.50 -6.62
C ALA A 4 -36.94 -15.02 -7.93
N THR A 5 -36.79 -13.76 -8.34
CA THR A 5 -37.50 -13.18 -9.50
C THR A 5 -36.60 -12.63 -10.60
N ASN A 6 -35.27 -12.64 -10.46
CA ASN A 6 -34.36 -12.20 -11.52
C ASN A 6 -33.94 -13.38 -12.40
N SER A 7 -34.62 -13.56 -13.54
CA SER A 7 -34.29 -14.58 -14.55
C SER A 7 -32.87 -14.44 -15.14
N TYR A 8 -32.19 -13.31 -14.88
CA TYR A 8 -30.83 -13.01 -15.33
C TYR A 8 -29.77 -13.15 -14.22
N ALA A 9 -30.16 -13.48 -12.98
CA ALA A 9 -29.20 -13.73 -11.91
C ALA A 9 -28.41 -15.01 -12.20
N PRO A 10 -27.09 -15.04 -11.93
CA PRO A 10 -26.30 -16.26 -12.12
C PRO A 10 -26.87 -17.39 -11.25
N ALA A 11 -26.97 -18.59 -11.82
CA ALA A 11 -27.47 -19.76 -11.13
C ALA A 11 -26.44 -20.20 -10.07
N GLY A 12 -26.59 -19.74 -8.84
CA GLY A 12 -25.66 -20.04 -7.75
C GLY A 12 -26.26 -19.79 -6.36
N ASP A 13 -25.71 -20.46 -5.36
CA ASP A 13 -26.09 -20.31 -3.96
C ASP A 13 -25.88 -18.86 -3.48
N ALA A 14 -26.78 -18.36 -2.63
CA ALA A 14 -26.74 -16.98 -2.14
C ALA A 14 -25.42 -16.61 -1.43
N SER A 15 -24.70 -17.59 -0.87
CA SER A 15 -23.37 -17.41 -0.27
C SER A 15 -22.32 -17.02 -1.30
N ASN A 16 -22.31 -17.67 -2.47
CA ASN A 16 -21.31 -17.45 -3.49
C ASN A 16 -21.48 -16.06 -4.12
N ALA A 17 -22.73 -15.63 -4.28
CA ALA A 17 -23.03 -14.28 -4.75
C ALA A 17 -22.52 -13.17 -3.81
N LEU A 18 -22.50 -13.39 -2.49
CA LEU A 18 -21.92 -12.41 -1.54
C LEU A 18 -20.39 -12.35 -1.64
N VAL A 19 -19.75 -13.51 -1.80
CA VAL A 19 -18.30 -13.60 -1.99
C VAL A 19 -17.87 -12.93 -3.28
N GLU A 20 -18.56 -13.21 -4.39
CA GLU A 20 -18.31 -12.60 -5.70
C GLU A 20 -18.45 -11.08 -5.66
N LYS A 21 -19.50 -10.56 -5.01
CA LYS A 21 -19.66 -9.11 -4.80
C LYS A 21 -18.53 -8.53 -3.97
N SER A 22 -18.11 -9.22 -2.91
CA SER A 22 -17.03 -8.76 -2.04
C SER A 22 -15.70 -8.69 -2.77
N PHE A 23 -15.41 -9.63 -3.68
CA PHE A 23 -14.22 -9.57 -4.53
C PHE A 23 -14.26 -8.38 -5.47
N LEU A 24 -15.39 -8.14 -6.14
CA LEU A 24 -15.55 -7.00 -7.03
C LEU A 24 -15.41 -5.66 -6.31
N ASP A 25 -16.07 -5.51 -5.16
CA ASP A 25 -15.98 -4.31 -4.33
C ASP A 25 -14.55 -4.09 -3.80
N GLY A 26 -13.87 -5.19 -3.41
CA GLY A 26 -12.47 -5.17 -3.00
C GLY A 26 -11.53 -4.69 -4.11
N TYR A 27 -11.73 -5.16 -5.34
CA TYR A 27 -10.98 -4.69 -6.51
C TYR A 27 -11.21 -3.20 -6.78
N ALA A 28 -12.45 -2.71 -6.68
CA ALA A 28 -12.77 -1.30 -6.84
C ALA A 28 -12.07 -0.41 -5.79
N LEU A 29 -12.05 -0.83 -4.52
CA LEU A 29 -11.30 -0.16 -3.46
C LEU A 29 -9.78 -0.19 -3.72
N GLY A 30 -9.29 -1.31 -4.25
CA GLY A 30 -7.90 -1.46 -4.70
C GLY A 30 -7.52 -0.46 -5.79
N ALA A 31 -8.41 -0.26 -6.78
CA ALA A 31 -8.20 0.69 -7.88
C ALA A 31 -8.10 2.14 -7.39
N VAL A 32 -8.94 2.54 -6.44
CA VAL A 32 -8.86 3.87 -5.80
C VAL A 32 -7.52 4.04 -5.08
N SER A 33 -7.11 3.03 -4.31
CA SER A 33 -5.85 3.03 -3.56
C SER A 33 -4.63 3.11 -4.50
N TYR A 34 -4.67 2.39 -5.62
CA TYR A 34 -3.65 2.47 -6.66
C TYR A 34 -3.57 3.88 -7.27
N GLY A 35 -4.71 4.51 -7.56
CA GLY A 35 -4.74 5.91 -8.05
C GLY A 35 -4.07 6.90 -7.09
N ILE A 36 -4.31 6.75 -5.79
CA ILE A 36 -3.63 7.56 -4.76
C ILE A 36 -2.11 7.32 -4.82
N LEU A 37 -1.67 6.07 -4.93
CA LEU A 37 -0.25 5.72 -5.05
C LEU A 37 0.40 6.37 -6.28
N VAL A 38 -0.28 6.39 -7.43
CA VAL A 38 0.22 7.05 -8.65
C VAL A 38 0.47 8.53 -8.40
N ILE A 39 -0.49 9.23 -7.78
CA ILE A 39 -0.39 10.67 -7.48
C ILE A 39 0.76 10.93 -6.50
N LEU A 40 0.88 10.13 -5.43
CA LEU A 40 1.96 10.28 -4.44
C LEU A 40 3.33 10.02 -5.07
N THR A 41 3.45 8.98 -5.89
CA THR A 41 4.69 8.67 -6.61
C THR A 41 5.08 9.85 -7.51
N TRP A 42 4.13 10.38 -8.27
CA TRP A 42 4.37 11.55 -9.12
C TRP A 42 4.83 12.78 -8.32
N GLN A 43 4.16 13.10 -7.22
CA GLN A 43 4.52 14.22 -6.35
C GLN A 43 5.91 14.05 -5.73
N THR A 44 6.24 12.85 -5.27
CA THR A 44 7.56 12.56 -4.69
C THR A 44 8.66 12.68 -5.73
N LEU A 45 8.46 12.15 -6.94
CA LEU A 45 9.40 12.30 -8.05
C LEU A 45 9.58 13.76 -8.45
N TYR A 46 8.48 14.52 -8.59
CA TYR A 46 8.55 15.95 -8.89
C TYR A 46 9.34 16.73 -7.82
N SER A 47 9.10 16.43 -6.53
CA SER A 47 9.81 17.08 -5.43
C SER A 47 11.31 16.76 -5.46
N PHE A 48 11.70 15.52 -5.76
CA PHE A 48 13.10 15.13 -5.86
C PHE A 48 13.80 15.67 -7.12
N LEU A 49 13.11 15.74 -8.24
CA LEU A 49 13.63 16.32 -9.48
C LEU A 49 13.79 17.86 -9.39
N SER A 50 13.03 18.50 -8.50
CA SER A 50 13.16 19.93 -8.21
C SER A 50 14.36 20.27 -7.32
N LEU A 51 15.03 19.26 -6.74
CA LEU A 51 16.24 19.46 -5.94
C LEU A 51 17.49 19.55 -6.83
N PRO A 52 18.52 20.30 -6.42
CA PRO A 52 19.81 20.27 -7.10
C PRO A 52 20.39 18.84 -7.05
N ARG A 53 21.01 18.40 -8.17
CA ARG A 53 21.55 17.03 -8.33
C ARG A 53 22.45 16.56 -7.19
N THR A 54 23.16 17.48 -6.53
CA THR A 54 24.07 17.20 -5.40
C THR A 54 23.36 16.76 -4.12
N ARG A 55 22.06 16.99 -3.97
CA ARG A 55 21.26 16.60 -2.79
C ARG A 55 20.22 15.54 -3.10
N MET A 56 20.30 14.90 -4.28
CA MET A 56 19.30 13.95 -4.73
C MET A 56 19.42 12.62 -3.97
N PRO A 57 18.39 12.20 -3.20
CA PRO A 57 18.43 10.95 -2.46
C PRO A 57 18.09 9.78 -3.39
N TRP A 58 19.05 9.34 -4.21
CA TRP A 58 18.86 8.30 -5.22
C TRP A 58 18.22 7.02 -4.68
N GLY A 59 18.57 6.60 -3.45
CA GLY A 59 17.95 5.43 -2.82
C GLY A 59 16.43 5.56 -2.64
N LEU A 60 15.92 6.74 -2.29
CA LEU A 60 14.48 6.97 -2.14
C LEU A 60 13.77 7.05 -3.49
N VAL A 61 14.42 7.64 -4.49
CA VAL A 61 13.89 7.70 -5.86
C VAL A 61 13.76 6.29 -6.44
N LEU A 62 14.80 5.46 -6.32
CA LEU A 62 14.77 4.07 -6.76
C LEU A 62 13.70 3.26 -6.02
N CYS A 63 13.57 3.45 -4.70
CA CYS A 63 12.54 2.81 -3.91
C CYS A 63 11.12 3.22 -4.36
N ALA A 64 10.88 4.50 -4.61
CA ALA A 64 9.59 5.00 -5.08
C ALA A 64 9.24 4.46 -6.47
N CYS A 65 10.20 4.48 -7.41
CA CYS A 65 10.01 3.87 -8.73
C CYS A 65 9.74 2.36 -8.63
N GLY A 66 10.46 1.64 -7.76
CA GLY A 66 10.26 0.21 -7.55
C GLY A 66 8.89 -0.13 -6.96
N ILE A 67 8.42 0.64 -5.98
CA ILE A 67 7.06 0.49 -5.43
C ILE A 67 6.01 0.73 -6.52
N PHE A 68 6.20 1.75 -7.36
CA PHE A 68 5.28 2.06 -8.45
C PHE A 68 5.23 0.94 -9.49
N THR A 69 6.37 0.43 -9.96
CA THR A 69 6.39 -0.65 -10.96
C THR A 69 5.77 -1.94 -10.42
N LEU A 70 6.08 -2.31 -9.17
CA LEU A 70 5.47 -3.47 -8.52
C LEU A 70 3.96 -3.30 -8.35
N ALA A 71 3.49 -2.10 -8.00
CA ALA A 71 2.07 -1.80 -7.89
C ALA A 71 1.36 -1.93 -9.23
N THR A 72 1.96 -1.46 -10.32
CA THR A 72 1.38 -1.58 -11.67
C THR A 72 1.28 -3.04 -12.10
N ILE A 73 2.30 -3.85 -11.82
CA ILE A 73 2.28 -5.30 -12.12
C ILE A 73 1.20 -6.00 -11.28
N GLY A 74 1.15 -5.72 -9.98
CA GLY A 74 0.15 -6.29 -9.08
C GLY A 74 -1.27 -5.94 -9.49
N PHE A 75 -1.51 -4.66 -9.80
CA PHE A 75 -2.82 -4.18 -10.26
C PHE A 75 -3.21 -4.79 -11.60
N GLY A 76 -2.31 -4.80 -12.60
CA GLY A 76 -2.59 -5.39 -13.91
C GLY A 76 -2.87 -6.89 -13.86
N SER A 77 -2.15 -7.62 -13.00
CA SER A 77 -2.40 -9.05 -12.76
C SER A 77 -3.78 -9.27 -12.14
N ALA A 78 -4.16 -8.44 -11.16
CA ALA A 78 -5.50 -8.49 -10.56
C ALA A 78 -6.60 -8.17 -11.57
N THR A 79 -6.40 -7.17 -12.43
CA THR A 79 -7.34 -6.85 -13.53
C THR A 79 -7.54 -8.06 -14.42
N LYS A 80 -6.46 -8.73 -14.85
CA LYS A 80 -6.57 -9.88 -15.76
C LYS A 80 -7.31 -11.06 -15.13
N ILE A 81 -7.06 -11.37 -13.86
CA ILE A 81 -7.79 -12.41 -13.14
C ILE A 81 -9.28 -12.05 -12.97
N ASN A 82 -9.59 -10.77 -12.71
CA ASN A 82 -10.98 -10.33 -12.61
C ASN A 82 -11.70 -10.41 -13.97
N GLU A 83 -11.03 -10.06 -15.07
CA GLU A 83 -11.58 -10.24 -16.43
C GLU A 83 -11.87 -11.72 -16.70
N GLU A 84 -10.93 -12.61 -16.41
CA GLU A 84 -11.12 -14.05 -16.63
C GLU A 84 -12.25 -14.61 -15.76
N ALA A 85 -12.31 -14.23 -14.47
CA ALA A 85 -13.31 -14.73 -13.54
C ALA A 85 -14.74 -14.24 -13.87
N PHE A 86 -14.91 -12.98 -14.26
CA PHE A 86 -16.23 -12.36 -14.44
C PHE A 86 -16.73 -12.29 -15.89
N ILE A 87 -15.81 -12.30 -16.87
CA ILE A 87 -16.13 -12.14 -18.30
C ILE A 87 -15.94 -13.47 -19.03
N ASP A 88 -14.71 -14.00 -19.04
CA ASP A 88 -14.35 -15.11 -19.92
C ASP A 88 -14.90 -16.46 -19.40
N ASP A 89 -14.66 -16.78 -18.13
CA ASP A 89 -14.97 -18.07 -17.51
C ASP A 89 -16.06 -17.96 -16.45
N ARG A 90 -17.03 -17.07 -16.67
CA ARG A 90 -18.16 -16.86 -15.73
C ARG A 90 -18.96 -18.13 -15.43
N ALA A 91 -19.02 -19.06 -16.39
CA ALA A 91 -19.73 -20.34 -16.26
C ALA A 91 -18.86 -21.47 -15.67
N ALA A 92 -17.67 -21.16 -15.13
CA ALA A 92 -16.82 -22.12 -14.45
C ALA A 92 -17.56 -22.81 -13.29
N PRO A 93 -17.19 -24.06 -12.93
CA PRO A 93 -17.77 -24.76 -11.79
C PRO A 93 -17.61 -23.94 -10.50
N GLY A 94 -18.72 -23.58 -9.86
CA GLY A 94 -18.73 -22.71 -8.68
C GLY A 94 -18.76 -21.20 -8.98
N GLY A 95 -18.91 -20.80 -10.24
CA GLY A 95 -18.95 -19.40 -10.67
C GLY A 95 -17.58 -18.71 -10.61
N PRO A 96 -17.54 -17.37 -10.72
CA PRO A 96 -16.31 -16.58 -10.60
C PRO A 96 -15.50 -16.89 -9.33
N SER A 97 -16.19 -17.13 -8.20
CA SER A 97 -15.52 -17.49 -6.94
C SER A 97 -14.83 -18.86 -6.98
N GLY A 98 -15.41 -19.83 -7.68
CA GLY A 98 -14.79 -21.14 -7.92
C GLY A 98 -13.59 -21.06 -8.86
N PHE A 99 -13.67 -20.21 -9.88
CA PHE A 99 -12.57 -19.95 -10.80
C PHE A 99 -11.34 -19.42 -10.05
N GLU A 100 -11.50 -18.42 -9.18
CA GLU A 100 -10.38 -17.86 -8.42
C GLU A 100 -9.65 -18.89 -7.57
N VAL A 101 -10.37 -19.83 -6.95
CA VAL A 101 -9.75 -20.91 -6.16
C VAL A 101 -8.98 -21.87 -7.07
N SER A 102 -9.55 -22.24 -8.20
CA SER A 102 -8.91 -23.17 -9.15
C SER A 102 -7.70 -22.55 -9.86
N SER A 103 -7.76 -21.26 -10.15
CA SER A 103 -6.74 -20.49 -10.87
C SER A 103 -5.80 -19.74 -9.93
N PHE A 104 -5.85 -20.02 -8.61
CA PHE A 104 -4.99 -19.36 -7.62
C PHE A 104 -3.50 -19.59 -7.89
N ALA A 105 -3.14 -20.80 -8.33
CA ALA A 105 -1.76 -21.16 -8.69
C ALA A 105 -1.34 -20.66 -10.08
N SER A 106 -2.23 -19.98 -10.82
CA SER A 106 -1.92 -19.48 -12.16
C SER A 106 -0.73 -18.52 -12.12
N GLY A 107 0.10 -18.56 -13.16
CA GLY A 107 1.29 -17.70 -13.24
C GLY A 107 0.96 -16.21 -13.16
N VAL A 108 -0.17 -15.80 -13.72
CA VAL A 108 -0.65 -14.40 -13.68
C VAL A 108 -1.01 -13.99 -12.25
N ASN A 109 -1.82 -14.80 -11.55
CA ASN A 109 -2.17 -14.52 -10.16
C ASN A 109 -0.93 -14.48 -9.27
N MET A 110 -0.05 -15.47 -9.41
CA MET A 110 1.16 -15.57 -8.61
C MET A 110 2.13 -14.41 -8.84
N MET A 111 2.29 -13.95 -10.09
CA MET A 111 3.06 -12.74 -10.40
C MET A 111 2.50 -11.52 -9.67
N GLY A 112 1.17 -11.38 -9.64
CA GLY A 112 0.50 -10.33 -8.86
C GLY A 112 0.75 -10.44 -7.36
N VAL A 113 0.59 -11.63 -6.78
CA VAL A 113 0.83 -11.91 -5.36
C VAL A 113 2.27 -11.58 -4.97
N ILE A 114 3.26 -12.05 -5.75
CA ILE A 114 4.68 -11.78 -5.50
C ILE A 114 4.95 -10.28 -5.59
N ALA A 115 4.41 -9.59 -6.60
CA ALA A 115 4.57 -8.15 -6.74
C ALA A 115 4.03 -7.39 -5.52
N TYR A 116 2.85 -7.75 -5.02
CA TYR A 116 2.27 -7.16 -3.82
C TYR A 116 3.08 -7.45 -2.54
N VAL A 117 3.59 -8.67 -2.38
CA VAL A 117 4.43 -9.04 -1.24
C VAL A 117 5.71 -8.21 -1.21
N VAL A 118 6.42 -8.14 -2.34
CA VAL A 118 7.67 -7.37 -2.43
C VAL A 118 7.40 -5.88 -2.25
N LEU A 119 6.28 -5.37 -2.80
CA LEU A 119 5.84 -4.00 -2.56
C LEU A 119 5.63 -3.74 -1.06
N SER A 120 4.97 -4.64 -0.34
CA SER A 120 4.75 -4.50 1.10
C SER A 120 6.08 -4.44 1.86
N TRP A 121 7.06 -5.28 1.50
CA TRP A 121 8.37 -5.26 2.16
C TRP A 121 9.09 -3.92 1.96
N LEU A 122 9.04 -3.35 0.74
CA LEU A 122 9.63 -2.04 0.46
C LEU A 122 8.91 -0.92 1.22
N ALA A 123 7.58 -0.97 1.27
CA ALA A 123 6.77 0.01 1.99
C ALA A 123 7.04 -0.05 3.51
N ASP A 124 6.99 -1.23 4.11
CA ASP A 124 7.25 -1.44 5.54
C ASP A 124 8.70 -1.04 5.89
N GLY A 125 9.66 -1.40 5.04
CA GLY A 125 11.06 -1.00 5.18
C GLY A 125 11.27 0.52 5.14
N LEU A 126 10.54 1.22 4.24
CA LEU A 126 10.59 2.67 4.15
C LEU A 126 10.02 3.34 5.42
N VAL A 127 8.91 2.82 5.95
CA VAL A 127 8.33 3.33 7.20
C VAL A 127 9.27 3.08 8.38
N LEU A 128 9.89 1.91 8.45
CA LEU A 128 10.89 1.57 9.47
C LEU A 128 12.11 2.49 9.41
N TRP A 129 12.62 2.78 8.20
CA TRP A 129 13.72 3.72 7.99
C TRP A 129 13.35 5.13 8.49
N ARG A 130 12.13 5.60 8.19
CA ARG A 130 11.64 6.89 8.70
C ARG A 130 11.52 6.89 10.22
N PHE A 131 11.04 5.80 10.81
CA PHE A 131 10.94 5.65 12.26
C PHE A 131 12.32 5.75 12.93
N TRP A 132 13.32 5.05 12.39
CA TRP A 132 14.69 5.07 12.90
C TRP A 132 15.31 6.48 12.85
N LEU A 133 15.10 7.22 11.75
CA LEU A 133 15.54 8.62 11.64
C LEU A 133 14.88 9.54 12.67
N ILE A 134 13.57 9.39 12.92
CA ILE A 134 12.83 10.21 13.90
C ILE A 134 13.33 9.98 15.33
N TRP A 135 13.79 8.78 15.65
CA TRP A 135 14.35 8.43 16.95
C TRP A 135 15.84 8.77 17.09
N GLY A 136 16.41 9.54 16.17
CA GLY A 136 17.79 10.01 16.24
C GLY A 136 18.80 8.89 16.02
N SER A 137 18.46 7.92 15.17
CA SER A 137 19.32 6.77 14.84
C SER A 137 19.58 5.81 16.01
N ASN A 138 18.76 5.84 17.07
CA ASN A 138 18.89 4.92 18.19
C ASN A 138 18.27 3.56 17.84
N TYR A 139 19.12 2.54 17.68
CA TYR A 139 18.71 1.20 17.26
C TYR A 139 17.83 0.47 18.26
N THR A 140 17.90 0.78 19.56
CA THR A 140 17.16 0.05 20.61
C THR A 140 15.65 -0.02 20.35
N TYR A 141 15.07 1.06 19.82
CA TYR A 141 13.63 1.12 19.53
C TYR A 141 13.25 0.52 18.18
N ALA A 142 14.22 0.38 17.26
CA ALA A 142 14.00 -0.17 15.93
C ALA A 142 14.09 -1.70 15.90
N VAL A 143 14.71 -2.34 16.90
CA VAL A 143 14.86 -3.81 16.98
C VAL A 143 13.50 -4.51 16.94
N PHE A 144 12.54 -4.06 17.75
CA PHE A 144 11.24 -4.74 17.84
C PHE A 144 10.45 -4.68 16.52
N PRO A 145 10.23 -3.51 15.89
CA PRO A 145 9.61 -3.46 14.56
C PRO A 145 10.40 -4.19 13.47
N ALA A 146 11.74 -4.19 13.54
CA ALA A 146 12.57 -4.94 12.59
C ALA A 146 12.37 -6.45 12.70
N LEU A 147 12.26 -7.00 13.92
CA LEU A 147 11.96 -8.42 14.13
C LEU A 147 10.57 -8.78 13.60
N MET A 148 9.56 -7.92 13.79
CA MET A 148 8.24 -8.12 13.21
C MET A 148 8.28 -8.11 11.68
N LEU A 149 9.08 -7.22 11.07
CA LEU A 149 9.27 -7.19 9.62
C LEU A 149 9.90 -8.49 9.10
N LEU A 150 10.92 -9.00 9.78
CA LEU A 150 11.54 -10.28 9.44
C LEU A 150 10.52 -11.44 9.55
N GLY A 151 9.67 -11.44 10.57
CA GLY A 151 8.59 -12.42 10.69
C GLY A 151 7.59 -12.34 9.53
N SER A 152 7.26 -11.12 9.09
CA SER A 152 6.41 -10.88 7.91
C SER A 152 7.07 -11.40 6.62
N ILE A 153 8.38 -11.18 6.44
CA ILE A 153 9.14 -11.67 5.27
C ILE A 153 9.18 -13.20 5.24
N VAL A 154 9.45 -13.85 6.37
CA VAL A 154 9.51 -15.33 6.45
C VAL A 154 8.14 -15.94 6.19
N SER A 155 7.08 -15.39 6.77
CA SER A 155 5.70 -15.89 6.57
C SER A 155 5.22 -15.69 5.13
N SER A 156 5.53 -14.57 4.49
CA SER A 156 5.21 -14.34 3.07
C SER A 156 6.02 -15.22 2.12
N LEU A 157 7.29 -15.50 2.41
CA LEU A 157 8.07 -16.46 1.61
C LEU A 157 7.49 -17.88 1.73
N ALA A 158 7.11 -18.29 2.94
CA ALA A 158 6.44 -19.57 3.17
C ALA A 158 5.10 -19.65 2.43
N LEU A 159 4.33 -18.56 2.40
CA LEU A 159 3.11 -18.46 1.59
C LEU A 159 3.40 -18.69 0.11
N ILE A 160 4.37 -17.97 -0.48
CA ILE A 160 4.70 -18.09 -1.91
C ILE A 160 5.10 -19.53 -2.25
N VAL A 161 5.97 -20.15 -1.43
CA VAL A 161 6.40 -21.55 -1.65
C VAL A 161 5.22 -22.51 -1.55
N ALA A 162 4.35 -22.35 -0.54
CA ALA A 162 3.17 -23.18 -0.37
C ALA A 162 2.18 -23.02 -1.53
N SER A 163 2.05 -21.82 -2.10
CA SER A 163 1.19 -21.53 -3.25
C SER A 163 1.67 -22.21 -4.54
N PHE A 164 2.97 -22.47 -4.71
CA PHE A 164 3.45 -23.26 -5.85
C PHE A 164 3.30 -24.77 -5.67
N GLN A 165 3.13 -25.24 -4.43
CA GLN A 165 3.03 -26.67 -4.08
C GLN A 165 1.62 -27.08 -3.66
N LEU A 166 0.58 -26.38 -4.15
CA LEU A 166 -0.82 -26.63 -3.80
C LEU A 166 -1.32 -28.04 -4.16
N ALA A 167 -0.64 -28.75 -5.06
CA ALA A 167 -0.93 -30.16 -5.37
C ALA A 167 -0.69 -31.10 -4.17
N ASP A 168 0.18 -30.71 -3.24
CA ASP A 168 0.44 -31.46 -2.02
C ASP A 168 -0.51 -31.00 -0.90
N SER A 169 -1.33 -31.92 -0.40
CA SER A 169 -2.31 -31.67 0.67
C SER A 169 -1.68 -31.05 1.93
N PHE A 170 -0.42 -31.38 2.20
CA PHE A 170 0.38 -30.85 3.30
C PHE A 170 0.64 -29.35 3.19
N TRP A 171 0.86 -28.83 1.97
CA TRP A 171 1.12 -27.42 1.71
C TRP A 171 -0.17 -26.63 1.52
N ALA A 172 -1.20 -27.23 0.93
CA ALA A 172 -2.51 -26.60 0.73
C ALA A 172 -3.17 -26.17 2.06
N ALA A 173 -3.15 -27.01 3.09
CA ALA A 173 -3.72 -26.64 4.40
C ALA A 173 -2.91 -25.53 5.12
N ARG A 174 -1.59 -25.48 4.87
CA ARG A 174 -0.69 -24.52 5.54
C ARG A 174 -0.51 -23.21 4.79
N SER A 175 -0.76 -23.15 3.49
CA SER A 175 -0.74 -21.91 2.71
C SER A 175 -1.71 -20.88 3.29
N VAL A 176 -2.92 -21.31 3.67
CA VAL A 176 -3.91 -20.45 4.32
C VAL A 176 -3.38 -19.91 5.65
N GLN A 177 -2.78 -20.78 6.48
CA GLN A 177 -2.23 -20.38 7.78
C GLN A 177 -1.07 -19.37 7.62
N PHE A 178 -0.16 -19.61 6.67
CA PHE A 178 0.94 -18.69 6.38
C PHE A 178 0.42 -17.36 5.84
N GLY A 179 -0.60 -17.38 4.97
CA GLY A 179 -1.27 -16.19 4.49
C GLY A 179 -1.87 -15.39 5.64
N THR A 180 -2.68 -16.02 6.49
CA THR A 180 -3.29 -15.35 7.65
C THR A 180 -2.24 -14.76 8.58
N ALA A 181 -1.15 -15.49 8.85
CA ALA A 181 -0.05 -15.01 9.67
C ALA A 181 0.64 -13.78 9.05
N TYR A 182 0.96 -13.84 7.75
CA TYR A 182 1.59 -12.75 7.01
C TYR A 182 0.73 -11.47 7.02
N TRP A 183 -0.54 -11.57 6.61
CA TRP A 183 -1.44 -10.40 6.56
C TRP A 183 -1.64 -9.79 7.95
N SER A 184 -1.79 -10.62 8.99
CA SER A 184 -1.94 -10.16 10.37
C SER A 184 -0.69 -9.45 10.89
N LEU A 185 0.50 -10.01 10.63
CA LEU A 185 1.78 -9.42 11.02
C LEU A 185 2.03 -8.09 10.31
N SER A 186 1.74 -8.02 9.01
CA SER A 186 1.88 -6.79 8.22
C SER A 186 0.97 -5.68 8.74
N ILE A 187 -0.30 -5.98 9.01
CA ILE A 187 -1.24 -4.99 9.59
C ILE A 187 -0.78 -4.56 10.99
N ALA A 188 -0.41 -5.51 11.85
CA ALA A 188 0.05 -5.23 13.21
C ALA A 188 1.30 -4.34 13.22
N LEU A 189 2.26 -4.62 12.34
CA LEU A 189 3.47 -3.81 12.18
C LEU A 189 3.14 -2.39 11.74
N ASN A 190 2.25 -2.23 10.76
CA ASN A 190 1.84 -0.92 10.26
C ASN A 190 1.12 -0.10 11.33
N VAL A 191 0.19 -0.71 12.07
CA VAL A 191 -0.49 -0.05 13.20
C VAL A 191 0.49 0.35 14.29
N LEU A 192 1.38 -0.56 14.69
CA LEU A 192 2.40 -0.32 15.71
C LEU A 192 3.32 0.85 15.31
N LEU A 193 3.89 0.82 14.11
CA LEU A 193 4.78 1.88 13.63
C LEU A 193 4.05 3.23 13.58
N THR A 194 2.81 3.24 13.12
CA THR A 194 1.99 4.46 13.06
C THR A 194 1.74 5.04 14.45
N LEU A 195 1.41 4.19 15.44
CA LEU A 195 1.21 4.60 16.83
C LEU A 195 2.51 5.15 17.44
N LEU A 196 3.63 4.48 17.22
CA LEU A 196 4.94 4.91 17.73
C LEU A 196 5.38 6.24 17.13
N ILE A 197 5.24 6.42 15.81
CA ILE A 197 5.56 7.67 15.10
C ILE A 197 4.67 8.80 15.62
N THR A 198 3.35 8.58 15.65
CA THR A 198 2.37 9.60 16.07
C THR A 198 2.58 9.99 17.53
N GLY A 199 2.77 9.01 18.42
CA GLY A 199 3.04 9.23 19.83
C GLY A 199 4.31 10.06 20.05
N ARG A 200 5.39 9.75 19.32
CA ARG A 200 6.65 10.52 19.41
C ARG A 200 6.47 11.96 18.95
N ILE A 201 5.78 12.20 17.85
CA ILE A 201 5.49 13.55 17.34
C ILE A 201 4.69 14.36 18.36
N LEU A 202 3.67 13.75 18.99
CA LEU A 202 2.88 14.40 20.03
C LEU A 202 3.71 14.73 21.27
N LEU A 203 4.61 13.85 21.70
CA LEU A 203 5.53 14.11 22.82
C LEU A 203 6.48 15.27 22.52
N ILE A 204 7.05 15.31 21.31
CA ILE A 204 7.92 16.41 20.88
C ILE A 204 7.13 17.73 20.85
N ARG A 205 5.91 17.72 20.29
CA ARG A 205 5.01 18.90 20.30
C ARG A 205 4.69 19.37 21.70
N ARG A 206 4.41 18.46 22.64
CA ARG A 206 4.15 18.80 24.05
C ARG A 206 5.38 19.41 24.74
N ARG A 207 6.58 18.89 24.48
CA ARG A 207 7.84 19.45 25.00
C ARG A 207 8.06 20.87 24.47
N ILE A 208 7.94 21.07 23.16
CA ILE A 208 8.08 22.40 22.52
C ILE A 208 7.08 23.41 23.11
N LYS A 209 5.80 23.02 23.27
CA LYS A 209 4.78 23.88 23.88
C LYS A 209 5.10 24.25 25.34
N ARG A 210 5.65 23.33 26.13
CA ARG A 210 6.07 23.60 27.52
C ARG A 210 7.28 24.53 27.58
N SER A 211 8.22 24.40 26.64
CA SER A 211 9.42 25.24 26.58
C SER A 211 9.16 26.66 26.10
N LEU A 212 8.14 26.89 25.27
CA LEU A 212 7.88 28.20 24.64
C LEU A 212 7.01 29.17 25.46
N GLY A 213 6.38 28.72 26.55
CA GLY A 213 5.49 29.56 27.37
C GLY A 213 4.30 30.21 26.60
N PRO A 214 3.39 30.93 27.26
CA PRO A 214 2.20 31.52 26.63
C PRO A 214 2.46 32.62 25.57
N ARG A 215 3.72 33.00 25.29
CA ARG A 215 4.08 34.15 24.43
C ARG A 215 4.75 33.78 23.10
N GLY A 216 5.00 32.50 22.82
CA GLY A 216 5.57 32.06 21.55
C GLY A 216 4.50 31.72 20.52
N GLN A 217 3.87 32.72 19.89
CA GLN A 217 3.10 32.46 18.67
C GLN A 217 4.05 31.89 17.60
N PRO A 218 3.68 30.81 16.88
CA PRO A 218 4.42 30.40 15.70
C PRO A 218 4.16 31.47 14.63
N VAL A 219 5.07 32.42 14.50
CA VAL A 219 5.12 33.34 13.37
C VAL A 219 5.52 32.51 12.15
N ILE A 220 4.57 31.76 11.59
CA ILE A 220 4.60 31.40 10.17
C ILE A 220 4.28 32.70 9.45
N ARG A 221 5.28 33.57 9.31
CA ARG A 221 5.25 34.69 8.36
C ARG A 221 5.18 34.05 6.97
N LEU A 222 3.96 33.83 6.48
CA LEU A 222 3.70 33.95 5.05
C LEU A 222 3.99 35.41 4.73
N ALA A 223 5.24 35.72 4.40
CA ALA A 223 5.54 36.97 3.74
C ALA A 223 4.81 36.88 2.38
N PRO A 224 3.80 37.73 2.09
CA PRO A 224 3.32 37.83 0.73
C PRO A 224 4.52 38.26 -0.11
N ARG A 225 4.85 37.44 -1.11
CA ARG A 225 5.80 37.76 -2.16
C ARG A 225 5.28 38.99 -2.89
N GLN A 226 5.62 40.18 -2.38
CA GLN A 226 5.39 41.46 -3.04
C GLN A 226 6.20 41.42 -4.35
N LEU A 227 5.53 41.05 -5.44
CA LEU A 227 6.02 41.31 -6.79
C LEU A 227 5.90 42.82 -7.02
N PRO A 228 6.98 43.55 -7.30
CA PRO A 228 6.87 44.95 -7.66
C PRO A 228 6.22 45.02 -9.05
N ILE A 229 4.93 45.34 -9.08
CA ILE A 229 4.26 45.81 -10.31
C ILE A 229 4.79 47.23 -10.54
N GLN A 230 5.84 47.35 -11.35
CA GLN A 230 6.25 48.63 -11.91
C GLN A 230 5.18 49.07 -12.92
N CYS A 231 4.33 50.02 -12.51
CA CYS A 231 3.52 50.80 -13.46
C CYS A 231 4.44 51.83 -14.15
N PRO A 232 4.48 51.90 -15.48
CA PRO A 232 5.20 52.95 -16.17
C PRO A 232 4.43 54.27 -16.05
N THR A 233 5.08 55.29 -15.47
CA THR A 233 4.57 56.67 -15.47
C THR A 233 4.56 57.23 -16.89
N PRO A 234 3.50 57.93 -17.32
CA PRO A 234 3.46 58.57 -18.63
C PRO A 234 4.39 59.78 -18.64
N SER A 235 5.31 59.81 -19.61
CA SER A 235 6.19 60.93 -19.89
C SER A 235 5.37 62.14 -20.35
N ARG A 236 5.37 63.23 -19.57
CA ARG A 236 5.04 64.55 -20.09
C ARG A 236 6.25 65.10 -20.84
N ARG A 237 6.17 65.16 -22.17
CA ARG A 237 6.64 66.26 -23.02
C ARG A 237 6.05 66.12 -24.41
#